data_AF-A0A7S4BNJ1-F1
#
_entry.id   AF-A0A7S4BNJ1-F1
#
_cell.length_a   1.000
_cell.length_b   1.000
_cell.length_c   1.000
_cell.angle_alpha   90.00
_cell.angle_beta   90.00
_cell.angle_gamma   90.00
#
_symmetry.space_group_name_H-M   'P 1'
#
loop_
_entity.id
_entity.type
_entity.pdbx_description
1 polymer ?
#
loop_
_entity_poly.entity_id
_entity_poly.type
_entity_poly.pdbx_seq_one_letter_code
_entity_poly.pdbx_strand_id
1 'polypeptide(L)'
;MTADEQAEAIAALAIEEDAQGLHKGLSALCAGDGLDIDGARALLAMLPLMDSRLCAEHVLPLLPTLLHTALTKAGTPCLFHDEVFDSLRSLVDADAALLVPVVGALGEMYLPAQLRPELQQLALCALPLVAETELPMLMRSLMESLTPASAGTVLRAMRLHLRALPIGMLVQLLQVVG
;
A
#
# COMPACT_ATOMS: atom_id res chain seq x y z
N MET A 1 21.77 -12.83 7.90
CA MET A 1 20.94 -13.72 7.09
C MET A 1 21.24 -13.46 5.63
N THR A 2 21.36 -14.50 4.82
CA THR A 2 21.45 -14.39 3.37
C THR A 2 20.05 -14.16 2.77
N ALA A 3 19.96 -13.68 1.52
CA ALA A 3 18.69 -13.51 0.80
C ALA A 3 17.87 -14.81 0.72
N ASP A 4 18.55 -15.95 0.57
CA ASP A 4 17.93 -17.28 0.55
C ASP A 4 17.30 -17.64 1.90
N GLU A 5 18.00 -17.34 3.01
CA GLU A 5 17.47 -17.55 4.36
C GLU A 5 16.26 -16.64 4.66
N GLN A 6 16.22 -15.43 4.08
CA GLN A 6 15.07 -14.53 4.19
C GLN A 6 13.86 -15.04 3.39
N ALA A 7 14.07 -15.47 2.15
CA ALA A 7 13.02 -16.02 1.31
C ALA A 7 12.43 -17.31 1.91
N GLU A 8 13.28 -18.20 2.45
CA GLU A 8 12.86 -19.43 3.11
C GLU A 8 12.11 -19.14 4.43
N ALA A 9 12.55 -18.15 5.21
CA ALA A 9 11.84 -17.70 6.41
C ALA A 9 10.46 -17.09 6.08
N ILE A 10 10.34 -16.27 5.03
CA ILE A 10 9.06 -15.71 4.59
C ILE A 10 8.13 -16.83 4.10
N ALA A 11 8.65 -17.78 3.32
CA ALA A 11 7.87 -18.92 2.87
C ALA A 11 7.40 -19.79 4.05
N ALA A 12 8.26 -20.05 5.03
CA ALA A 12 7.89 -20.78 6.24
C ALA A 12 6.81 -20.06 7.07
N LEU A 13 6.92 -18.74 7.21
CA LEU A 13 5.92 -17.91 7.90
C LEU A 13 4.56 -17.87 7.17
N ALA A 14 4.54 -18.05 5.85
CA ALA A 14 3.31 -18.11 5.07
C ALA A 14 2.65 -19.51 5.09
N ILE A 15 3.41 -20.57 5.39
CA ILE A 15 2.91 -21.96 5.49
C ILE A 15 2.28 -22.22 6.86
N GLU A 16 2.82 -21.61 7.92
CA GLU A 16 2.15 -21.59 9.22
C GLU A 16 0.96 -20.62 9.12
N GLU A 17 -0.26 -21.13 8.89
CA GLU A 17 -1.53 -20.38 8.76
C GLU A 17 -1.93 -19.56 10.03
N ASP A 18 -0.97 -19.22 10.90
CA ASP A 18 -1.20 -18.31 12.03
C ASP A 18 -0.90 -16.87 11.59
N ALA A 19 -1.98 -16.12 11.33
CA ALA A 19 -1.99 -14.69 11.09
C ALA A 19 -1.11 -13.90 12.06
N GLN A 20 -1.10 -14.33 13.33
CA GLN A 20 -0.35 -13.70 14.40
C GLN A 20 1.14 -14.03 14.34
N GLY A 21 1.50 -15.23 13.87
CA GLY A 21 2.86 -15.66 13.60
C GLY A 21 3.47 -14.88 12.45
N LEU A 22 2.76 -14.77 11.33
CA LEU A 22 3.14 -13.97 10.18
C LEU A 22 3.35 -12.49 10.56
N HIS A 23 2.38 -11.88 11.24
CA HIS A 23 2.48 -10.48 11.65
C HIS A 23 3.67 -10.22 12.58
N LYS A 24 3.92 -11.12 13.55
CA LYS A 24 5.10 -11.03 14.42
C LYS A 24 6.40 -11.21 13.65
N GLY A 25 6.46 -12.14 12.70
CA GLY A 25 7.62 -12.38 11.85
C GLY A 25 7.96 -11.16 11.00
N LEU A 26 6.96 -10.62 10.29
CA LEU A 26 7.12 -9.40 9.49
C LEU A 26 7.47 -8.19 10.35
N SER A 27 6.84 -8.04 11.52
CA SER A 27 7.17 -6.95 12.46
C SER A 27 8.59 -7.07 13.02
N ALA A 28 9.06 -8.29 13.29
CA ALA A 28 10.43 -8.55 13.71
C ALA A 28 11.43 -8.21 12.59
N LEU A 29 11.07 -8.47 11.32
CA LEU A 29 11.86 -8.05 10.17
C LEU A 29 11.90 -6.52 10.04
N CYS A 30 10.80 -5.81 10.29
CA CYS A 30 10.80 -4.34 10.36
C CYS A 30 11.69 -3.79 11.48
N ALA A 31 11.74 -4.45 12.64
CA ALA A 31 12.47 -3.99 13.82
C ALA A 31 13.95 -4.43 13.86
N GLY A 32 14.29 -5.51 13.15
CA GLY A 32 15.63 -6.10 13.12
C GLY A 32 16.50 -5.53 12.01
N ASP A 33 17.28 -6.41 11.36
CA ASP A 33 18.17 -6.00 10.28
C ASP A 33 17.42 -5.47 9.05
N GLY A 34 16.10 -5.63 8.92
CA GLY A 34 15.33 -5.20 7.75
C GLY A 34 15.36 -6.21 6.61
N LEU A 35 14.39 -6.11 5.71
CA LEU A 35 14.34 -6.91 4.48
C LEU A 35 15.39 -6.40 3.48
N ASP A 36 16.05 -7.27 2.73
CA ASP A 36 16.76 -6.86 1.51
C ASP A 36 15.82 -6.87 0.29
N ILE A 37 16.32 -6.47 -0.89
CA ILE A 37 15.48 -6.44 -2.10
C ILE A 37 14.98 -7.83 -2.47
N ASP A 38 15.80 -8.87 -2.32
CA ASP A 38 15.43 -10.22 -2.73
C ASP A 38 14.36 -10.80 -1.80
N GLY A 39 14.48 -10.58 -0.49
CA GLY A 39 13.43 -10.89 0.48
C GLY A 39 12.15 -10.10 0.22
N ALA A 40 12.26 -8.84 -0.20
CA ALA A 40 11.10 -8.04 -0.57
C ALA A 40 10.39 -8.54 -1.84
N ARG A 41 11.16 -8.98 -2.84
CA ARG A 41 10.62 -9.65 -4.03
C ARG A 41 9.95 -10.97 -3.69
N ALA A 42 10.54 -11.77 -2.81
CA ALA A 42 9.93 -13.01 -2.34
C ALA A 42 8.59 -12.73 -1.64
N LEU A 43 8.53 -11.71 -0.77
CA LEU A 43 7.28 -11.30 -0.13
C LEU A 43 6.22 -10.88 -1.15
N LEU A 44 6.57 -10.04 -2.13
CA LEU A 44 5.65 -9.60 -3.19
C LEU A 44 5.13 -10.77 -4.02
N ALA A 45 6.00 -11.74 -4.35
CA ALA A 45 5.62 -12.94 -5.08
C ALA A 45 4.67 -13.87 -4.30
N MET A 46 4.71 -13.80 -2.96
CA MET A 46 3.82 -14.57 -2.09
C MET A 46 2.46 -13.93 -1.90
N LEU A 47 2.31 -12.60 -2.03
CA LEU A 47 1.04 -11.90 -1.79
C LEU A 47 -0.17 -12.52 -2.53
N PRO A 48 -0.08 -12.91 -3.82
CA PRO A 48 -1.22 -13.49 -4.53
C PRO A 48 -1.60 -14.90 -4.05
N LEU A 49 -0.71 -15.56 -3.29
CA LEU A 49 -0.93 -16.91 -2.74
C LEU A 49 -1.56 -16.87 -1.34
N MET A 50 -1.63 -15.70 -0.72
CA MET A 50 -2.12 -15.51 0.64
C MET A 50 -3.61 -15.19 0.64
N ASP A 51 -4.29 -15.51 1.75
CA ASP A 51 -5.67 -15.07 1.96
C ASP A 51 -5.76 -13.53 1.98
N SER A 52 -6.73 -12.98 1.25
CA SER A 52 -6.91 -11.53 1.11
C SER A 52 -7.09 -10.82 2.45
N ARG A 53 -7.75 -11.44 3.45
CA ARG A 53 -7.90 -10.82 4.77
C ARG A 53 -6.56 -10.77 5.50
N LEU A 54 -5.78 -11.85 5.44
CA LEU A 54 -4.43 -11.87 6.01
C LEU A 54 -3.52 -10.82 5.36
N CYS A 55 -3.59 -10.69 4.04
CA CYS A 55 -2.87 -9.65 3.30
C CYS A 55 -3.27 -8.25 3.78
N ALA A 56 -4.57 -7.96 3.84
CA ALA A 56 -5.09 -6.65 4.22
C ALA A 56 -4.77 -6.26 5.67
N GLU A 57 -4.88 -7.20 6.61
CA GLU A 57 -4.76 -6.92 8.04
C GLU A 57 -3.32 -6.96 8.56
N HIS A 58 -2.46 -7.80 7.96
CA HIS A 58 -1.14 -8.08 8.53
C HIS A 58 0.04 -7.73 7.64
N VAL A 59 -0.11 -7.82 6.31
CA VAL A 59 1.02 -7.64 5.38
C VAL A 59 1.05 -6.23 4.79
N LEU A 60 -0.05 -5.78 4.18
CA LEU A 60 -0.16 -4.48 3.53
C LEU A 60 0.14 -3.29 4.48
N PRO A 61 -0.26 -3.30 5.77
CA PRO A 61 0.11 -2.24 6.70
C PRO A 61 1.61 -2.14 7.00
N LEU A 62 2.34 -3.25 6.90
CA LEU A 62 3.79 -3.31 7.15
C LEU A 62 4.62 -3.10 5.88
N LEU A 63 4.00 -3.28 4.71
CA LEU A 63 4.63 -3.20 3.40
C LEU A 63 5.42 -1.89 3.19
N PRO A 64 4.90 -0.69 3.53
CA PRO A 64 5.65 0.55 3.33
C PRO A 64 6.96 0.58 4.10
N THR A 65 6.95 0.11 5.34
CA THR A 65 8.14 0.03 6.19
C THR A 65 9.13 -1.01 5.66
N LEU A 66 8.65 -2.21 5.31
CA LEU A 66 9.50 -3.28 4.78
C LEU A 66 10.21 -2.85 3.49
N LEU A 67 9.46 -2.27 2.55
CA LEU A 67 10.01 -1.83 1.28
C LEU A 67 10.96 -0.63 1.45
N HIS A 68 10.68 0.28 2.40
CA HIS A 68 11.61 1.35 2.73
C HIS A 68 12.96 0.80 3.24
N THR A 69 12.94 -0.21 4.10
CA THR A 69 14.18 -0.85 4.58
C THR A 69 14.97 -1.54 3.46
N ALA A 70 14.29 -2.20 2.54
CA ALA A 70 14.93 -2.84 1.38
C ALA A 70 15.57 -1.81 0.45
N LEU A 71 14.86 -0.71 0.16
CA LEU A 71 15.32 0.33 -0.74
C LEU A 71 16.50 1.13 -0.19
N THR A 72 16.49 1.44 1.12
CA THR A 72 17.57 2.16 1.78
C THR A 72 18.88 1.36 1.78
N LYS A 73 18.81 0.03 1.92
CA LYS A 73 19.98 -0.85 1.86
C LYS A 73 20.58 -0.98 0.47
N ALA A 74 19.75 -1.06 -0.57
CA ALA A 74 20.19 -1.37 -1.92
C ALA A 74 20.68 -0.17 -2.74
N GLY A 75 20.40 1.06 -2.29
CA GLY A 75 20.88 2.29 -2.94
C GLY A 75 20.34 2.54 -4.37
N THR A 76 19.40 1.73 -4.87
CA THR A 76 18.78 1.85 -6.19
C THR A 76 17.24 1.80 -6.11
N PRO A 77 16.58 2.93 -5.82
CA PRO A 77 15.15 2.95 -5.52
C PRO A 77 14.24 2.72 -6.72
N CYS A 78 14.64 3.15 -7.92
CA CYS A 78 13.69 3.35 -9.01
C CYS A 78 13.09 2.06 -9.60
N LEU A 79 13.89 1.03 -9.86
CA LEU A 79 13.42 -0.19 -10.55
C LEU A 79 12.49 -1.04 -9.67
N PHE A 80 12.69 -0.98 -8.36
CA PHE A 80 11.92 -1.79 -7.42
C PHE A 80 10.54 -1.20 -7.16
N HIS A 81 10.33 0.11 -7.34
CA HIS A 81 9.01 0.71 -7.20
C HIS A 81 8.02 0.25 -8.28
N ASP A 82 8.48 0.05 -9.52
CA ASP A 82 7.64 -0.44 -10.60
C ASP A 82 7.17 -1.89 -10.31
N GLU A 83 8.08 -2.75 -9.83
CA GLU A 83 7.77 -4.14 -9.44
C GLU A 83 6.75 -4.21 -8.29
N VAL A 84 6.86 -3.32 -7.31
CA VAL A 84 5.88 -3.19 -6.22
C VAL A 84 4.51 -2.80 -6.77
N PHE A 85 4.47 -1.81 -7.66
CA PHE A 85 3.22 -1.36 -8.27
C PHE A 85 2.54 -2.47 -9.08
N ASP A 86 3.29 -3.16 -9.92
CA ASP A 86 2.78 -4.28 -10.74
C ASP A 86 2.27 -5.42 -9.87
N SER A 87 2.98 -5.75 -8.78
CA SER A 87 2.58 -6.80 -7.85
C SER A 87 1.29 -6.44 -7.10
N LEU A 88 1.21 -5.23 -6.57
CA LEU A 88 0.03 -4.76 -5.84
C LEU A 88 -1.17 -4.56 -6.77
N ARG A 89 -0.95 -4.14 -8.01
CA ARG A 89 -2.00 -4.06 -9.02
C ARG A 89 -2.54 -5.45 -9.37
N SER A 90 -1.66 -6.41 -9.59
CA SER A 90 -2.05 -7.81 -9.85
C SER A 90 -2.85 -8.38 -8.68
N LEU A 91 -2.51 -8.00 -7.45
CA LEU A 91 -3.25 -8.37 -6.24
C LEU A 91 -4.68 -7.78 -6.23
N VAL A 92 -4.84 -6.52 -6.62
CA VAL A 92 -6.17 -5.88 -6.75
C VAL A 92 -6.98 -6.49 -7.89
N ASP A 93 -6.34 -6.82 -9.01
CA ASP A 93 -7.01 -7.47 -10.14
C ASP A 93 -7.50 -8.88 -9.78
N ALA A 94 -6.80 -9.57 -8.86
CA ALA A 94 -7.22 -10.86 -8.31
C ALA A 94 -8.35 -10.73 -7.27
N ASP A 95 -8.29 -9.71 -6.40
CA ASP A 95 -9.33 -9.43 -5.41
C ASP A 95 -9.55 -7.92 -5.21
N ALA A 96 -10.68 -7.43 -5.71
CA ALA A 96 -11.05 -6.01 -5.61
C ALA A 96 -11.26 -5.53 -4.15
N ALA A 97 -11.47 -6.43 -3.19
CA ALA A 97 -11.55 -6.06 -1.78
C ALA A 97 -10.22 -5.49 -1.24
N LEU A 98 -9.10 -5.80 -1.92
CA LEU A 98 -7.77 -5.32 -1.56
C LEU A 98 -7.47 -3.91 -2.10
N LEU A 99 -8.35 -3.33 -2.91
CA LEU A 99 -8.12 -2.01 -3.53
C LEU A 99 -7.85 -0.92 -2.47
N VAL A 100 -8.69 -0.81 -1.45
CA VAL A 100 -8.53 0.22 -0.40
C VAL A 100 -7.26 -0.02 0.43
N PRO A 101 -6.99 -1.23 0.96
CA PRO A 101 -5.74 -1.56 1.63
C PRO A 101 -4.48 -1.27 0.79
N VAL A 102 -4.50 -1.60 -0.52
CA VAL A 102 -3.38 -1.37 -1.44
C VAL A 102 -3.14 0.12 -1.64
N VAL A 103 -4.19 0.91 -1.84
CA VAL A 103 -4.05 2.37 -1.96
C VAL A 103 -3.51 2.97 -0.66
N GLY A 104 -3.95 2.47 0.51
CA GLY A 104 -3.42 2.90 1.79
C GLY A 104 -1.93 2.61 1.95
N ALA A 105 -1.50 1.39 1.64
CA ALA A 105 -0.09 1.01 1.67
C ALA A 105 0.74 1.89 0.73
N LEU A 106 0.31 2.06 -0.53
CA LEU A 106 1.01 2.89 -1.50
C LEU A 106 1.03 4.38 -1.13
N GLY A 107 -0.01 4.87 -0.46
CA GLY A 107 -0.09 6.25 0.02
C GLY A 107 0.95 6.58 1.09
N GLU A 108 1.30 5.61 1.93
CA GLU A 108 2.33 5.76 2.97
C GLU A 108 3.76 5.54 2.44
N MET A 109 3.91 5.10 1.18
CA MET A 109 5.21 4.92 0.54
C MET A 109 5.72 6.21 -0.09
N TYR A 110 7.03 6.42 -0.03
CA TYR A 110 7.66 7.44 -0.86
C TYR A 110 7.65 6.97 -2.32
N LEU A 111 6.74 7.55 -3.12
CA LEU A 111 6.61 7.21 -4.53
C LEU A 111 7.31 8.22 -5.45
N PRO A 112 8.08 7.73 -6.44
CA PRO A 112 8.59 8.55 -7.54
C PRO A 112 7.47 9.32 -8.24
N ALA A 113 7.79 10.50 -8.75
CA ALA A 113 6.81 11.36 -9.43
C ALA A 113 6.12 10.68 -10.62
N GLN A 114 6.80 9.72 -11.26
CA GLN A 114 6.29 8.95 -12.40
C GLN A 114 5.13 8.02 -12.01
N LEU A 115 5.08 7.52 -10.78
CA LEU A 115 4.09 6.55 -10.30
C LEU A 115 2.88 7.21 -9.60
N ARG A 116 2.97 8.52 -9.30
CA ARG A 116 1.87 9.28 -8.70
C ARG A 116 0.56 9.25 -9.52
N PRO A 117 0.58 9.33 -10.87
CA PRO A 117 -0.64 9.23 -11.66
C PRO A 117 -1.35 7.88 -11.51
N GLU A 118 -0.60 6.79 -11.34
CA GLU A 118 -1.17 5.45 -11.14
C GLU A 118 -1.82 5.33 -9.77
N LEU A 119 -1.15 5.83 -8.71
CA LEU A 119 -1.76 5.92 -7.37
C LEU A 119 -3.05 6.75 -7.41
N GLN A 120 -3.05 7.89 -8.11
CA GLN A 120 -4.26 8.71 -8.26
C GLN A 120 -5.39 7.92 -8.91
N GLN A 121 -5.10 7.16 -9.96
CA GLN A 121 -6.11 6.37 -10.66
C GLN A 121 -6.69 5.29 -9.74
N LEU A 122 -5.84 4.52 -9.05
CA LEU A 122 -6.29 3.51 -8.09
C LEU A 122 -7.11 4.13 -6.96
N ALA A 123 -6.66 5.25 -6.41
CA ALA A 123 -7.36 5.94 -5.33
C ALA A 123 -8.72 6.52 -5.77
N LEU A 124 -8.82 7.03 -7.01
CA LEU A 124 -10.11 7.45 -7.58
C LEU A 124 -11.06 6.27 -7.80
N CYS A 125 -10.55 5.10 -8.19
CA CYS A 125 -11.33 3.87 -8.31
C CYS A 125 -11.78 3.34 -6.93
N ALA A 126 -11.02 3.60 -5.87
CA ALA A 126 -11.34 3.19 -4.50
C ALA A 126 -12.41 4.07 -3.84
N LEU A 127 -12.57 5.32 -4.29
CA LEU A 127 -13.49 6.28 -3.69
C LEU A 127 -14.95 5.82 -3.52
N PRO A 128 -15.59 5.15 -4.49
CA PRO A 128 -16.95 4.66 -4.31
C PRO A 128 -17.05 3.41 -3.41
N LEU A 129 -15.93 2.77 -3.08
CA LEU A 129 -15.87 1.49 -2.37
C LEU A 129 -15.42 1.64 -0.91
N VAL A 130 -14.78 2.76 -0.59
CA VAL A 130 -14.18 3.02 0.73
C VAL A 130 -15.24 3.25 1.80
N ALA A 131 -15.00 2.71 2.99
CA ALA A 131 -15.83 3.05 4.15
C ALA A 131 -15.63 4.53 4.54
N GLU A 132 -16.66 5.12 5.14
CA GLU A 132 -16.64 6.51 5.62
C GLU A 132 -15.43 6.82 6.53
N THR A 133 -15.01 5.82 7.33
CA THR A 133 -13.86 5.91 8.25
C THR A 133 -12.50 5.92 7.56
N GLU A 134 -12.41 5.37 6.36
CA GLU A 134 -11.16 5.22 5.59
C GLU A 134 -10.99 6.35 4.56
N LEU A 135 -12.07 7.10 4.31
CA LEU A 135 -12.12 8.21 3.38
C LEU A 135 -11.07 9.31 3.65
N PRO A 136 -10.74 9.69 4.91
CA PRO A 136 -9.69 10.68 5.16
C PRO A 136 -8.29 10.23 4.72
N MET A 137 -7.95 8.94 4.89
CA MET A 137 -6.70 8.37 4.41
C MET A 137 -6.64 8.45 2.89
N LEU A 138 -7.72 8.03 2.22
CA LEU A 138 -7.80 8.06 0.76
C LEU A 138 -7.71 9.48 0.18
N MET A 139 -8.35 10.46 0.84
CA MET A 139 -8.22 11.87 0.47
C MET A 139 -6.79 12.37 0.64
N ARG A 140 -6.09 11.99 1.72
CA ARG A 140 -4.69 12.34 1.92
C ARG A 140 -3.82 11.81 0.78
N SER A 141 -3.93 10.53 0.45
CA SER A 141 -3.15 9.92 -0.65
C SER A 141 -3.42 10.61 -2.00
N LEU A 142 -4.68 10.99 -2.27
CA LEU A 142 -5.03 11.75 -3.48
C LEU A 142 -4.41 13.15 -3.49
N MET A 143 -4.39 13.84 -2.36
CA MET A 143 -3.80 15.18 -2.24
C MET A 143 -2.27 15.15 -2.37
N GLU A 144 -1.61 14.19 -1.71
CA GLU A 144 -0.15 14.06 -1.73
C GLU A 144 0.39 13.62 -3.09
N SER A 145 -0.42 12.86 -3.83
CA SER A 145 -0.07 12.46 -5.19
C SER A 145 -0.30 13.56 -6.22
N LEU A 146 -0.98 14.68 -5.89
CA LEU A 146 -1.30 15.72 -6.87
C LEU A 146 -0.07 16.28 -7.58
N THR A 147 -0.25 16.51 -8.89
CA THR A 147 0.69 17.26 -9.71
C THR A 147 -0.03 18.46 -10.33
N PRO A 148 0.67 19.53 -10.75
CA PRO A 148 0.04 20.65 -11.45
C PRO A 148 -0.77 20.21 -12.68
N ALA A 149 -0.34 19.14 -13.36
CA ALA A 149 -1.01 18.60 -14.53
C ALA A 149 -2.31 17.82 -14.19
N SER A 150 -2.35 17.14 -13.04
CA SER A 150 -3.49 16.29 -12.64
C SER A 150 -4.47 16.96 -11.67
N ALA A 151 -4.07 18.04 -11.00
CA ALA A 151 -4.83 18.69 -9.93
C ALA A 151 -6.27 19.03 -10.33
N GLY A 152 -6.49 19.63 -11.50
CA GLY A 152 -7.83 20.01 -11.95
C GLY A 152 -8.79 18.83 -12.10
N THR A 153 -8.29 17.70 -12.64
CA THR A 153 -9.07 16.49 -12.87
C THR A 153 -9.36 15.77 -11.56
N VAL A 154 -8.33 15.57 -10.72
CA VAL A 154 -8.45 14.88 -9.44
C VAL A 154 -9.36 15.65 -8.48
N LEU A 155 -9.17 16.97 -8.34
CA LEU A 155 -10.02 17.80 -7.47
C LEU A 155 -11.48 17.83 -7.92
N ARG A 156 -11.73 17.74 -9.24
CA ARG A 156 -13.10 17.66 -9.77
C ARG A 156 -13.74 16.31 -9.43
N ALA A 157 -13.01 15.21 -9.55
CA ALA A 157 -13.47 13.89 -9.18
C ALA A 157 -13.73 13.79 -7.67
N MET A 158 -12.81 14.27 -6.84
CA MET A 158 -12.99 14.37 -5.38
C MET A 158 -14.25 15.18 -5.05
N ARG A 159 -14.43 16.36 -5.66
CA ARG A 159 -15.62 17.20 -5.42
C ARG A 159 -16.93 16.49 -5.75
N LEU A 160 -16.96 15.68 -6.81
CA LEU A 160 -18.14 14.91 -7.18
C LEU A 160 -18.50 13.89 -6.08
N HIS A 161 -17.50 13.20 -5.53
CA HIS A 161 -17.73 12.27 -4.42
C HIS A 161 -18.05 12.96 -3.10
N LEU A 162 -17.36 14.05 -2.75
CA LEU A 162 -17.61 14.80 -1.52
C LEU A 162 -19.01 15.43 -1.47
N ARG A 163 -19.60 15.77 -2.62
CA ARG A 163 -20.99 16.28 -2.68
C ARG A 163 -22.03 15.28 -2.22
N ALA A 164 -21.72 13.99 -2.27
CA ALA A 164 -22.62 12.93 -1.83
C ALA A 164 -22.49 12.62 -0.33
N LEU A 165 -21.50 13.19 0.36
CA LEU A 165 -21.24 12.90 1.77
C LEU A 165 -22.05 13.80 2.72
N PRO A 166 -22.45 13.27 3.90
CA PRO A 166 -23.07 14.07 4.93
C PRO A 166 -22.08 15.09 5.54
N ILE A 167 -22.62 16.23 5.99
CA ILE A 167 -21.84 17.37 6.53
C ILE A 167 -20.88 16.97 7.66
N GLY A 168 -21.28 16.05 8.54
CA GLY A 168 -20.42 15.59 9.65
C GLY A 168 -19.10 14.98 9.16
N MET A 169 -19.13 14.30 8.03
CA MET A 169 -17.93 13.70 7.42
C MET A 169 -17.05 14.73 6.75
N LEU A 170 -17.64 15.72 6.08
CA LEU A 170 -16.88 16.84 5.49
C LEU A 170 -16.06 17.58 6.55
N VAL A 171 -16.60 17.72 7.77
CA VAL A 171 -15.88 18.32 8.91
C VAL A 171 -14.69 17.45 9.33
N GLN A 172 -14.84 16.13 9.39
CA GLN A 172 -13.73 15.22 9.72
C GLN A 172 -12.62 15.28 8.66
N LEU A 173 -12.97 15.35 7.37
CA LEU A 173 -11.98 15.50 6.31
C LEU A 173 -11.19 16.79 6.44
N LEU A 174 -11.85 17.92 6.75
CA LEU A 174 -11.17 19.20 6.96
C LEU A 174 -10.17 19.18 8.13
N GLN A 175 -10.39 18.32 9.13
CA GLN A 175 -9.45 18.15 10.26
C GLN A 175 -8.22 17.32 9.91
N VAL A 176 -8.29 16.49 8.86
CA VAL A 176 -7.21 15.59 8.42
C VAL A 176 -6.32 16.25 7.36
N VAL A 177 -6.86 17.26 6.65
CA VAL A 177 -6.17 18.05 5.61
C VAL A 177 -5.52 19.33 6.18
N GLY A 178 -5.96 19.80 7.35
CA GLY A 178 -5.52 21.05 7.98
C GLY A 178 -4.26 20.96 8.81
#